data_AF-A0A8J6JIT9-F1
#
_entry.id   AF-A0A8J6JIT9-F1
#
_cell.length_a   1.000
_cell.length_b   1.000
_cell.length_c   1.000
_cell.angle_alpha   90.00
_cell.angle_beta   90.00
_cell.angle_gamma   90.00
#
_symmetry.space_group_name_H-M   'P 1'
#
loop_
_entity.id
_entity.type
_entity.pdbx_description
1 polymer ?
#
loop_
_entity_poly.entity_id
_entity_poly.type
_entity_poly.pdbx_seq_one_letter_code
_entity_poly.pdbx_strand_id
1 'polypeptide(L)'
;MTIIQIDSVGNGLHRIEQQSGRRACWLEGYIEVPAHLEAAAWDTCGYCDLTIEGGKLVGVTPTERPAPEPLPEPEPTLEERNRADIDYLAALQGVSL
;
A
#
# COMPACT_ATOMS: atom_id res chain seq x y z
N MET A 1 -8.98 8.20 20.67
CA MET A 1 -9.97 8.50 19.62
C MET A 1 -9.30 8.21 18.29
N THR A 2 -10.00 7.53 17.39
CA THR A 2 -9.47 7.18 16.07
C THR A 2 -9.93 8.22 15.05
N ILE A 3 -9.03 8.64 14.17
CA ILE A 3 -9.30 9.55 13.08
C ILE A 3 -8.81 8.95 11.77
N ILE A 4 -9.44 9.34 10.67
CA ILE A 4 -9.09 8.89 9.33
C ILE A 4 -8.99 10.10 8.39
N GLN A 5 -8.00 10.09 7.50
CA GLN A 5 -7.82 11.13 6.49
C GLN A 5 -9.01 11.12 5.53
N ILE A 6 -9.61 12.27 5.23
CA ILE A 6 -10.78 12.38 4.35
C ILE A 6 -10.38 12.08 2.91
N ASP A 7 -9.31 12.70 2.43
CA ASP A 7 -8.77 12.46 1.09
C ASP A 7 -7.70 11.37 1.15
N SER A 8 -7.84 10.35 0.29
CA SER A 8 -6.83 9.30 0.16
C SER A 8 -5.52 9.85 -0.42
N VAL A 9 -4.38 9.25 -0.05
CA VAL A 9 -3.08 9.54 -0.65
C VAL A 9 -2.72 8.52 -1.73
N GLY A 10 -2.24 9.02 -2.87
CA GLY A 10 -1.56 8.25 -3.92
C GLY A 10 -2.38 7.09 -4.49
N ASN A 11 -2.35 5.95 -3.79
CA ASN A 11 -2.86 4.64 -4.18
C ASN A 11 -4.22 4.30 -3.54
N GLY A 12 -4.99 5.29 -3.11
CA GLY A 12 -6.28 5.07 -2.43
C GLY A 12 -6.17 4.80 -0.93
N LEU A 13 -4.99 5.02 -0.33
CA LEU A 13 -4.78 4.83 1.11
C LEU A 13 -5.28 6.05 1.91
N HIS A 14 -6.19 5.83 2.84
CA HIS A 14 -6.52 6.77 3.89
C HIS A 14 -5.65 6.52 5.12
N ARG A 15 -4.95 7.54 5.63
CA ARG A 15 -4.18 7.40 6.88
C ARG A 15 -5.13 7.28 8.06
N ILE A 16 -4.93 6.25 8.89
CA ILE A 16 -5.67 6.04 10.13
C ILE A 16 -4.73 6.30 11.30
N GLU A 17 -5.14 7.16 12.23
CA GLU A 17 -4.34 7.54 13.39
C GLU A 17 -5.12 7.40 14.70
N GLN A 18 -4.45 6.94 15.74
CA GLN A 18 -4.98 6.97 17.10
C GLN A 18 -4.51 8.23 17.83
N GLN A 19 -5.43 9.15 18.09
CA GLN A 19 -5.18 10.33 18.91
C GLN A 19 -5.54 10.06 20.38
N SER A 20 -4.51 9.89 21.20
CA SER A 20 -4.63 9.70 22.65
C SER A 20 -5.00 10.99 23.38
N GLY A 21 -5.89 10.89 24.37
CA GLY A 21 -6.28 12.01 25.23
C GLY A 21 -7.11 13.11 24.55
N ARG A 22 -7.48 12.96 23.28
CA ARG A 22 -8.31 13.92 22.53
C ARG A 22 -9.78 13.51 22.57
N ARG A 23 -10.64 14.53 22.60
CA ARG A 23 -12.11 14.41 22.62
C ARG A 23 -12.79 14.79 21.30
N ALA A 24 -12.05 15.35 20.35
CA ALA A 24 -12.54 15.74 19.05
C ALA A 24 -11.38 15.81 18.05
N CYS A 25 -11.67 15.57 16.77
CA CYS A 25 -10.69 15.74 15.70
C CYS A 25 -10.33 17.24 15.58
N TRP A 26 -9.03 17.53 15.58
CA TRP A 26 -8.49 18.89 15.43
C TRP A 26 -7.55 19.00 14.23
N LEU A 27 -7.27 17.88 13.57
CA LEU A 27 -6.37 17.82 12.43
C LEU A 27 -7.16 18.10 11.16
N GLU A 28 -6.74 19.10 10.39
CA GLU A 28 -7.36 19.45 9.12
C GLU A 28 -7.20 18.32 8.10
N GLY A 29 -8.25 18.06 7.31
CA GLY A 29 -8.28 16.96 6.35
C GLY A 29 -8.50 15.58 6.98
N TYR A 30 -8.83 15.51 8.27
CA TYR A 30 -9.19 14.28 8.98
C TYR A 30 -10.59 14.37 9.58
N ILE A 31 -11.24 13.22 9.66
CA ILE A 31 -12.56 13.06 10.27
C ILE A 31 -12.48 12.05 11.43
N GLU A 32 -13.29 12.27 12.46
CA GLU A 32 -13.43 11.32 13.56
C GLU A 32 -14.07 10.03 13.07
N VAL A 33 -13.48 8.89 13.45
CA VAL A 33 -14.05 7.57 13.24
C VAL A 33 -14.94 7.23 14.44
N PRO A 34 -16.27 7.08 14.27
CA PRO A 34 -17.14 6.65 15.34
C PRO A 34 -16.75 5.26 15.87
N ALA A 35 -16.95 5.03 17.17
CA ALA A 35 -16.55 3.77 17.83
C ALA A 35 -17.11 2.49 17.16
N HIS A 36 -18.30 2.57 16.53
CA HIS A 36 -18.89 1.43 15.83
C HIS A 36 -18.26 1.13 14.45
N LEU A 37 -17.56 2.10 13.86
CA LEU A 37 -16.81 1.95 12.61
C LEU A 37 -15.31 1.73 12.85
N GLU A 38 -14.83 1.88 14.08
CA GLU A 38 -13.40 1.82 14.40
C GLU A 38 -12.77 0.48 13.98
N ALA A 39 -13.38 -0.65 14.33
CA ALA A 39 -12.90 -1.96 13.92
C ALA A 39 -12.87 -2.10 12.40
N ALA A 40 -13.95 -1.73 11.71
CA ALA A 40 -14.04 -1.82 10.26
C ALA A 40 -13.00 -0.93 9.56
N ALA A 41 -12.76 0.28 10.06
CA ALA A 41 -11.73 1.17 9.55
C ALA A 41 -10.34 0.54 9.67
N TRP A 42 -9.99 -0.01 10.84
CA TRP A 42 -8.70 -0.68 11.04
C TRP A 42 -8.54 -1.95 10.20
N ASP A 43 -9.61 -2.74 10.02
CA ASP A 43 -9.60 -3.96 9.20
C ASP A 43 -9.27 -3.67 7.72
N THR A 44 -9.68 -2.51 7.21
CA THR A 44 -9.36 -2.08 5.83
C THR A 44 -7.89 -1.68 5.64
N CYS A 45 -7.17 -1.43 6.74
CA CYS A 45 -5.83 -0.84 6.73
C CYS A 45 -5.76 0.47 5.92
N GLY A 46 -6.85 1.24 5.89
CA GLY A 46 -6.94 2.50 5.14
C GLY A 46 -7.34 2.37 3.67
N TYR A 47 -7.49 1.16 3.13
CA TYR A 47 -8.00 0.95 1.77
C TYR A 47 -9.52 0.81 1.82
N CYS A 48 -10.20 1.95 1.81
CA CYS A 48 -11.65 2.01 1.93
C CYS A 48 -12.23 3.30 1.35
N ASP A 49 -13.45 3.23 0.85
CA ASP A 49 -14.25 4.39 0.52
C ASP A 49 -14.98 4.89 1.77
N LEU A 50 -14.93 6.20 2.00
CA LEU A 50 -15.57 6.86 3.13
C LEU A 50 -16.94 7.41 2.73
N THR A 51 -17.98 7.04 3.47
CA THR A 51 -19.30 7.67 3.35
C THR A 51 -19.42 8.75 4.42
N ILE A 52 -19.53 10.01 4.00
CA ILE A 52 -19.58 11.17 4.89
C ILE A 52 -20.92 11.89 4.70
N GLU A 53 -21.68 12.04 5.77
CA GLU A 53 -22.95 12.76 5.79
C GLU A 53 -22.95 13.82 6.89
N GLY A 54 -23.33 15.05 6.56
CA GLY A 54 -23.37 16.15 7.54
C GLY A 54 -22.03 16.41 8.24
N GLY A 55 -20.91 16.14 7.57
CA GLY A 55 -19.56 16.28 8.13
C GLY A 55 -19.17 15.18 9.13
N LYS A 56 -19.89 14.06 9.15
CA LYS A 56 -19.59 12.89 10.00
C LYS A 56 -19.40 11.65 9.15
N LEU A 57 -18.45 10.82 9.54
CA LEU A 57 -18.25 9.51 8.93
C LEU A 57 -19.41 8.60 9.34
N VAL A 58 -20.17 8.11 8.35
CA VAL A 58 -21.33 7.22 8.56
C VAL A 58 -21.09 5.81 8.03
N GLY A 59 -20.09 5.63 7.16
CA GLY A 59 -19.79 4.32 6.58
C GLY A 59 -18.35 4.23 6.09
N VAL A 60 -17.84 2.99 6.10
CA VAL A 60 -16.53 2.61 5.57
C VAL A 60 -16.75 1.37 4.71
N THR A 61 -16.42 1.45 3.43
CA THR A 61 -16.54 0.31 2.50
C THR A 61 -15.14 -0.13 2.08
N PRO A 62 -14.72 -1.37 2.35
CA PRO A 62 -13.40 -1.84 1.94
C PRO A 62 -13.21 -1.77 0.42
N THR A 63 -12.04 -1.32 -0.02
CA THR A 63 -11.64 -1.36 -1.43
C THR A 63 -10.56 -2.39 -1.65
N GLU A 64 -10.34 -2.75 -2.92
CA GLU A 64 -9.24 -3.66 -3.26
C GLU A 64 -7.91 -2.98 -2.96
N ARG A 65 -7.09 -3.66 -2.13
CA ARG A 65 -5.75 -3.19 -1.85
C ARG A 65 -4.92 -3.34 -3.13
N PRO A 66 -4.17 -2.32 -3.56
CA PRO A 66 -3.27 -2.44 -4.69
C PRO A 66 -2.31 -3.61 -4.46
N ALA A 67 -2.12 -4.42 -5.51
CA ALA A 67 -1.18 -5.52 -5.48
C ALA A 67 0.21 -4.99 -5.07
N PRO A 68 0.97 -5.72 -4.23
CA PRO A 68 2.33 -5.33 -3.93
C PRO A 68 3.13 -5.23 -5.22
N GLU A 69 4.07 -4.29 -5.29
CA GLU A 69 4.99 -4.22 -6.41
C GLU A 69 5.68 -5.60 -6.56
N PRO A 70 5.80 -6.12 -7.80
CA PRO A 70 6.50 -7.37 -8.03
C PRO A 70 7.92 -7.24 -7.49
N LEU A 71 8.38 -8.28 -6.80
CA LEU A 71 9.77 -8.34 -6.37
C LEU A 71 10.68 -8.19 -7.61
N PRO A 72 11.80 -7.47 -7.50
CA PRO A 72 12.75 -7.41 -8.59
C PRO A 72 13.16 -8.84 -8.97
N GLU A 73 13.38 -9.07 -10.26
CA GLU A 73 13.92 -10.34 -10.72
C GLU A 73 15.25 -10.61 -9.99
N PRO A 74 15.52 -11.86 -9.56
CA PRO A 74 16.76 -12.17 -8.89
C PRO A 74 17.93 -11.81 -9.80
N GLU A 75 18.97 -11.18 -9.23
CA GLU A 75 20.20 -11.00 -9.99
C GLU A 75 20.75 -12.36 -10.42
N PRO A 76 21.22 -12.50 -11.67
CA PRO A 76 21.76 -13.76 -12.16
C PRO A 76 22.93 -14.20 -11.28
N THR A 77 22.99 -15.49 -11.00
CA THR A 77 24.06 -16.10 -10.22
C THR A 77 25.41 -15.94 -10.93
N LEU A 78 26.51 -16.17 -10.20
CA LEU A 78 27.83 -16.19 -10.83
C LEU A 78 27.93 -17.28 -11.91
N GLU A 79 27.31 -18.44 -11.69
CA GLU A 79 27.32 -19.53 -12.67
C GLU A 79 26.56 -19.19 -13.95
N GLU A 80 25.40 -18.55 -13.83
CA GLU A 80 24.62 -18.09 -14.99
C GLU A 80 25.33 -16.98 -15.75
N ARG A 81 25.96 -16.04 -15.04
CA ARG A 81 26.80 -15.01 -15.66
C ARG A 81 27.99 -15.62 -16.39
N ASN A 82 28.70 -16.53 -15.75
CA ASN A 82 29.83 -17.23 -16.36
C ASN A 82 29.39 -18.04 -17.58
N ARG A 83 28.22 -18.71 -17.52
CA ARG A 83 27.67 -19.45 -18.65
C ARG A 83 27.39 -18.51 -19.82
N ALA A 84 26.73 -17.38 -19.56
CA ALA A 84 26.43 -16.38 -20.58
C ALA A 84 27.72 -15.79 -21.21
N ASP A 85 28.73 -15.49 -20.40
CA ASP A 85 30.03 -14.99 -20.88
C ASP A 85 30.74 -16.02 -21.77
N ILE A 86 30.74 -17.28 -21.34
CA ILE A 86 31.32 -18.39 -22.09
C ILE A 86 30.59 -18.59 -23.42
N ASP A 87 29.26 -18.60 -23.42
CA ASP A 87 28.44 -18.76 -24.63
C ASP A 87 28.66 -17.60 -25.61
N TYR A 88 28.78 -16.37 -25.10
CA TYR A 88 29.09 -15.19 -25.90
C TYR A 88 30.47 -15.30 -26.57
N LEU A 89 31.49 -15.72 -25.82
CA LEU A 89 32.84 -15.93 -26.36
C LEU A 89 32.87 -17.04 -27.41
N ALA A 90 32.13 -18.13 -27.18
CA ALA A 90 32.04 -19.24 -28.11
C ALA A 90 31.38 -18.81 -29.43
N ALA A 91 30.32 -18.01 -29.36
CA ALA A 91 29.66 -17.41 -30.52
C ALA A 91 30.61 -16.51 -31.34
N LEU A 92 31.43 -15.68 -30.68
CA LEU A 92 32.45 -14.85 -31.36
C LEU A 92 33.53 -15.67 -32.05
N GLN A 93 33.88 -16.83 -31.50
CA GLN A 93 34.89 -17.72 -32.06
C GLN A 93 34.32 -18.72 -33.08
N GLY A 94 33.00 -18.73 -33.29
CA GLY A 94 32.33 -19.69 -34.18
C GLY A 94 32.38 -21.12 -33.68
N VAL A 95 32.51 -21.31 -32.35
CA VAL A 95 32.56 -22.61 -31.69
C VAL A 95 31.25 -22.82 -30.93
N SER A 96 30.61 -23.98 -31.10
CA SER A 96 29.50 -24.42 -30.24
C SER A 96 30.07 -25.08 -29.00
N LEU A 97 29.50 -24.78 -27.84
CA LEU A 97 29.67 -25.57 -26.62
C LEU A 97 28.64 -26.69 -26.53
#